data_AF-A0A382U6B4-F1
#
_entry.id   AF-A0A382U6B4-F1
#
_cell.length_a   1.000
_cell.length_b   1.000
_cell.length_c   1.000
_cell.angle_alpha   90.00
_cell.angle_beta   90.00
_cell.angle_gamma   90.00
#
_symmetry.space_group_name_H-M   'P 1'
#
loop_
_entity.id
_entity.type
_entity.pdbx_description
1 polymer ?
#
loop_
_entity_poly.entity_id
_entity_poly.type
_entity_poly.pdbx_seq_one_letter_code
_entity_poly.pdbx_strand_id
1 'polypeptide(L)'
;MEGNLALGIPYVAILMPVLIVGIVFFFESKTKKVKYTAMIEISKNIQDPSEIKDLLEDLQEKKKPIDYRRGGVISSFVGLGLFLFGTVSSIGILKGVGLLVATIGVGSIIAGYIYPNESAEITKAVEDFEKK
;
A
#
# COMPACT_ATOMS: atom_id res chain seq x y z
N MET A 1 -1.88 42.98 -11.24
CA MET A 1 -2.21 41.61 -11.71
C MET A 1 -1.65 40.53 -10.77
N GLU A 2 -1.37 40.84 -9.50
CA GLU A 2 -0.66 39.92 -8.59
C GLU A 2 -1.59 39.13 -7.65
N GLY A 3 -2.82 39.61 -7.43
CA GLY A 3 -3.79 38.96 -6.52
C GLY A 3 -4.35 37.63 -7.02
N ASN A 4 -4.48 37.45 -8.35
CA ASN A 4 -5.07 36.24 -8.94
C ASN A 4 -4.08 35.06 -8.95
N LEU A 5 -2.77 35.35 -9.06
CA LEU A 5 -1.72 34.34 -9.03
C LEU A 5 -1.43 33.85 -7.61
N ALA A 6 -1.49 34.75 -6.62
CA ALA A 6 -1.32 34.42 -5.21
C ALA A 6 -2.44 33.51 -4.67
N LEU A 7 -3.68 33.68 -5.14
CA LEU A 7 -4.80 32.81 -4.78
C LEU A 7 -4.74 31.43 -5.46
N GLY A 8 -4.15 31.32 -6.65
CA GLY A 8 -4.09 30.05 -7.40
C GLY A 8 -3.12 29.01 -6.80
N ILE A 9 -2.02 29.47 -6.21
CA ILE A 9 -0.96 28.61 -5.63
C ILE A 9 -1.50 27.62 -4.57
N PRO A 10 -2.28 28.04 -3.55
CA PRO A 10 -2.80 27.10 -2.55
C PRO A 10 -3.77 26.08 -3.15
N TYR A 11 -4.58 26.44 -4.16
CA TYR A 11 -5.45 25.48 -4.84
C TYR A 11 -4.64 24.41 -5.57
N VAL A 12 -3.62 24.81 -6.33
CA VAL A 12 -2.77 23.88 -7.07
C VAL A 12 -1.99 22.96 -6.10
N ALA A 13 -1.52 23.50 -4.98
CA ALA A 13 -0.80 22.72 -3.95
C ALA A 13 -1.67 21.62 -3.32
N ILE A 14 -2.96 21.87 -3.11
CA ILE A 14 -3.91 20.87 -2.56
C ILE A 14 -4.34 19.85 -3.64
N LEU A 15 -4.43 20.28 -4.91
CA LEU A 15 -4.94 19.45 -6.01
C LEU A 15 -3.90 18.42 -6.51
N MET A 16 -2.60 18.74 -6.39
CA MET A 16 -1.49 17.86 -6.78
C MET A 16 -1.51 16.47 -6.12
N PRO A 17 -1.58 16.33 -4.77
CA PRO A 17 -1.61 15.00 -4.15
C PRO A 17 -2.84 14.19 -4.54
N VAL A 18 -4.00 14.83 -4.74
CA VAL A 18 -5.23 14.17 -5.19
C VAL A 18 -5.07 13.58 -6.59
N LEU A 19 -4.44 14.33 -7.51
CA LEU A 19 -4.15 13.85 -8.87
C LEU A 19 -3.20 12.64 -8.86
N ILE A 20 -2.15 12.66 -8.03
CA ILE A 20 -1.20 11.54 -7.93
C ILE A 20 -1.93 10.26 -7.50
N VAL A 21 -2.77 10.32 -6.46
CA VAL A 21 -3.57 9.18 -6.01
C VAL A 21 -4.54 8.71 -7.10
N GLY A 22 -5.17 9.65 -7.81
CA GLY A 22 -6.06 9.33 -8.93
C GLY A 22 -5.37 8.58 -10.07
N ILE A 23 -4.16 8.99 -10.45
CA ILE A 23 -3.36 8.33 -11.51
C ILE A 23 -2.98 6.91 -11.09
N VAL A 24 -2.48 6.74 -9.86
CA VAL A 24 -2.11 5.42 -9.33
C VAL A 24 -3.32 4.49 -9.33
N PHE A 25 -4.46 4.95 -8.83
CA PHE A 25 -5.70 4.16 -8.77
C PHE A 25 -6.22 3.80 -10.17
N PHE A 26 -6.12 4.73 -11.12
CA PHE A 26 -6.52 4.48 -12.51
C PHE A 26 -5.68 3.37 -13.15
N PHE A 27 -4.36 3.41 -12.95
CA PHE A 27 -3.45 2.36 -13.42
C PHE A 27 -3.70 1.01 -12.73
N GLU A 28 -3.91 1.03 -11.41
CA GLU A 28 -4.22 -0.18 -10.64
C GLU A 28 -5.53 -0.83 -11.15
N SER A 29 -6.56 -0.02 -11.42
CA SER A 29 -7.85 -0.46 -11.94
C SER A 29 -7.77 -1.04 -13.35
N LYS A 30 -6.99 -0.42 -14.24
CA LYS A 30 -6.72 -0.93 -15.59
C LYS A 30 -5.96 -2.26 -15.54
N THR A 31 -4.92 -2.34 -14.71
CA THR A 31 -4.10 -3.54 -14.55
C THR A 31 -4.93 -4.73 -14.05
N LYS A 32 -5.79 -4.51 -13.04
CA LYS A 32 -6.71 -5.55 -12.54
C LYS A 32 -7.62 -6.06 -13.65
N LYS A 33 -8.26 -5.18 -14.42
CA LYS A 33 -9.16 -5.56 -15.52
C LYS A 33 -8.46 -6.43 -16.58
N VAL A 34 -7.24 -6.08 -16.98
CA VAL A 34 -6.47 -6.87 -17.95
C VAL A 34 -6.14 -8.26 -17.42
N LYS A 35 -5.72 -8.39 -16.16
CA LYS A 35 -5.46 -9.70 -15.52
C LYS A 35 -6.71 -10.61 -15.53
N TYR A 36 -7.89 -10.08 -15.24
CA TYR A 36 -9.14 -10.86 -15.25
C TYR A 36 -9.58 -11.27 -16.67
N THR A 37 -9.44 -10.40 -17.66
CA THR A 37 -9.81 -10.74 -19.05
C THR A 37 -8.92 -11.86 -19.59
N ALA A 38 -7.61 -11.81 -19.35
CA ALA A 38 -6.69 -12.88 -19.73
C ALA A 38 -7.05 -14.22 -19.06
N MET A 39 -7.46 -14.20 -17.78
CA MET A 39 -7.91 -15.39 -17.06
C MET A 39 -9.16 -16.02 -17.67
N ILE A 40 -10.16 -15.21 -18.05
CA ILE A 40 -11.39 -15.72 -18.68
C ILE A 40 -11.07 -16.36 -20.04
N GLU A 41 -10.11 -15.80 -20.78
CA GLU A 41 -9.69 -16.30 -22.08
C GLU A 41 -8.87 -17.60 -21.96
N ILE A 42 -7.96 -17.69 -20.99
CA ILE A 42 -7.20 -18.90 -20.66
C ILE A 42 -8.14 -19.98 -20.11
N SER A 43 -9.04 -19.66 -19.18
CA SER A 43 -10.01 -20.60 -18.61
C SER A 43 -10.99 -21.18 -19.63
N LYS A 44 -11.24 -20.48 -20.74
CA LYS A 44 -12.04 -21.02 -21.85
C LYS A 44 -11.26 -21.95 -22.77
N ASN A 45 -9.92 -21.89 -22.72
CA ASN A 45 -9.03 -22.75 -23.51
C ASN A 45 -8.57 -24.01 -22.75
N ILE A 46 -8.57 -23.98 -21.42
CA ILE A 46 -8.18 -25.13 -20.57
C ILE A 46 -9.41 -26.01 -20.29
N GLN A 47 -9.32 -27.30 -20.62
CA GLN A 47 -10.40 -28.28 -20.51
C GLN A 47 -10.43 -29.05 -19.16
N ASP A 48 -9.40 -28.92 -18.33
CA ASP A 48 -9.28 -29.64 -17.06
C ASP A 48 -9.56 -28.75 -15.82
N PRO A 49 -10.52 -29.12 -14.95
CA PRO A 49 -10.95 -28.31 -13.81
C PRO A 49 -9.88 -28.13 -12.72
N SER A 50 -8.86 -28.99 -12.66
CA SER A 50 -7.74 -28.86 -11.71
C SER A 50 -6.79 -27.71 -12.08
N GLU A 51 -6.43 -27.56 -13.35
CA GLU A 51 -5.54 -26.46 -13.79
C GLU A 51 -6.20 -25.08 -13.70
N ILE A 52 -7.53 -25.02 -13.89
CA ILE A 52 -8.31 -23.79 -13.69
C ILE A 52 -8.28 -23.38 -12.21
N LYS A 53 -8.29 -24.36 -11.29
CA LYS A 53 -8.22 -24.13 -9.84
C LYS A 53 -6.86 -23.58 -9.44
N ASP A 54 -5.78 -24.14 -9.96
CA ASP A 54 -4.41 -23.66 -9.70
C ASP A 54 -4.18 -22.27 -10.30
N LEU A 55 -4.65 -22.00 -11.51
CA LEU A 55 -4.59 -20.66 -12.12
C LEU A 55 -5.41 -19.61 -11.35
N LEU A 56 -6.56 -20.01 -10.79
CA LEU A 56 -7.36 -19.16 -9.91
C LEU A 56 -6.65 -18.89 -8.57
N GLU A 57 -5.96 -19.88 -8.01
CA GLU A 57 -5.25 -19.81 -6.73
C GLU A 57 -3.94 -18.99 -6.85
N ASP A 58 -3.26 -19.04 -8.00
CA ASP A 58 -2.05 -18.26 -8.30
C ASP A 58 -2.36 -16.77 -8.60
N LEU A 59 -3.53 -16.49 -9.21
CA LEU A 59 -3.99 -15.13 -9.52
C LEU A 59 -4.83 -14.49 -8.43
N GLN A 60 -5.43 -15.29 -7.52
CA GLN A 60 -5.75 -14.80 -6.19
C GLN A 60 -4.41 -14.56 -5.48
N GLU A 61 -3.75 -13.43 -5.80
CA GLU A 61 -2.64 -12.89 -5.02
C GLU A 61 -3.05 -12.98 -3.55
N LYS A 62 -2.61 -14.03 -2.85
CA LYS A 62 -2.78 -14.14 -1.40
C LYS A 62 -2.08 -12.90 -0.89
N LYS A 63 -2.85 -11.87 -0.53
CA LYS A 63 -2.33 -10.57 -0.10
C LYS A 63 -1.28 -10.91 0.93
N LYS A 64 0.01 -10.75 0.55
CA LYS A 64 1.12 -11.05 1.45
C LYS A 64 0.78 -10.32 2.72
N PRO A 65 0.64 -11.05 3.83
CA PRO A 65 -0.06 -10.45 4.92
C PRO A 65 0.78 -9.27 5.42
N ILE A 66 0.11 -8.12 5.55
CA ILE A 66 0.79 -6.82 5.67
C ILE A 66 1.67 -6.87 6.91
N ASP A 67 2.98 -6.81 6.71
CA ASP A 67 3.95 -6.83 7.79
C ASP A 67 3.96 -5.46 8.46
N TYR A 68 3.05 -5.29 9.43
CA TYR A 68 2.84 -4.04 10.17
C TYR A 68 4.12 -3.56 10.87
N ARG A 69 5.04 -4.48 11.21
CA ARG A 69 6.34 -4.16 11.82
C ARG A 69 7.22 -3.40 10.84
N ARG A 70 7.38 -3.91 9.61
CA ARG A 70 8.18 -3.24 8.56
C ARG A 70 7.56 -1.91 8.17
N GLY A 71 6.24 -1.88 7.95
CA GLY A 71 5.53 -0.65 7.61
C GLY A 71 5.65 0.43 8.69
N GLY A 72 5.56 0.03 9.96
CA GLY A 72 5.69 0.94 11.10
C GLY A 72 7.08 1.56 11.23
N VAL A 73 8.14 0.75 11.08
CA VAL A 73 9.53 1.26 11.10
C VAL A 73 9.75 2.28 9.98
N ILE A 74 9.32 1.97 8.76
CA ILE A 74 9.47 2.87 7.60
C ILE A 74 8.74 4.20 7.88
N SER A 75 7.49 4.14 8.34
CA SER A 75 6.71 5.35 8.66
C SER A 75 7.37 6.17 9.79
N SER A 76 7.91 5.52 10.82
CA SER A 76 8.63 6.22 11.90
C SER A 76 9.88 6.95 11.39
N PHE A 77 10.67 6.33 10.52
CA PHE A 77 11.84 6.98 9.91
C PHE A 77 11.45 8.12 8.97
N VAL A 78 10.38 7.98 8.20
CA VAL A 78 9.84 9.06 7.36
C VAL A 78 9.38 10.24 8.22
N GLY A 79 8.66 9.98 9.30
CA GLY A 79 8.23 11.01 10.25
C GLY A 79 9.39 11.73 10.93
N LEU A 80 10.40 10.99 11.39
CA LEU A 80 11.64 11.55 11.93
C LEU A 80 12.38 12.40 10.90
N GLY A 81 12.47 11.94 9.65
CA GLY A 81 13.08 12.69 8.55
C GLY A 81 12.36 14.01 8.28
N LEU A 82 11.02 13.98 8.21
CA LEU A 82 10.18 15.18 8.06
C LEU A 82 10.31 16.13 9.25
N PHE A 83 10.40 15.60 10.47
CA PHE A 83 10.60 16.39 11.68
C PHE A 83 11.95 17.12 11.66
N LEU A 84 13.04 16.39 11.38
CA LEU A 84 14.40 16.96 11.29
C LEU A 84 14.50 17.98 10.15
N PHE A 85 13.93 17.67 8.99
CA PHE A 85 13.89 18.57 7.85
C PHE A 85 13.08 19.85 8.16
N GLY A 86 11.96 19.71 8.89
CA GLY A 86 11.17 20.82 9.40
C GLY A 86 11.93 21.68 10.41
N THR A 87 12.76 21.08 11.27
CA THR A 87 13.62 21.84 12.20
C THR A 87 14.74 22.60 11.50
N VAL A 88 15.37 22.01 10.47
CA VAL A 88 16.43 22.66 9.69
C VAL A 88 15.87 23.79 8.84
N SER A 89 14.69 23.58 8.23
CA SER A 89 14.07 24.57 7.34
C SER A 89 13.23 25.63 8.06
N SER A 90 13.11 25.57 9.39
CA SER A 90 12.28 26.47 10.23
C SER A 90 10.80 26.55 9.84
N ILE A 91 10.28 25.53 9.15
CA ILE A 91 8.86 25.41 8.77
C ILE A 91 8.13 24.66 9.88
N GLY A 92 7.41 25.40 10.74
CA GLY A 92 6.71 24.83 11.90
C GLY A 92 5.67 23.75 11.54
N ILE A 93 4.98 23.91 10.40
CA ILE A 93 3.98 22.95 9.91
C ILE A 93 4.63 21.60 9.61
N LEU A 94 5.82 21.61 9.00
CA LEU A 94 6.51 20.40 8.56
C LEU A 94 7.03 19.59 9.76
N LYS A 95 7.46 20.29 10.83
CA LYS A 95 7.79 19.69 12.12
C LYS A 95 6.58 18.96 12.73
N GLY A 96 5.39 19.57 12.67
CA GLY A 96 4.15 18.96 13.17
C GLY A 96 3.75 17.71 12.40
N VAL A 97 3.79 17.77 11.05
CA VAL A 97 3.50 16.61 10.20
C VAL A 97 4.51 15.48 10.44
N GLY A 98 5.80 15.80 10.60
CA GLY A 98 6.83 14.80 10.91
C GLY A 98 6.56 14.07 12.23
N LEU A 99 6.19 14.80 13.28
CA LEU A 99 5.84 14.20 14.58
C LEU A 99 4.61 13.27 14.46
N LEU A 100 3.59 13.69 13.71
CA LEU A 100 2.38 12.91 13.49
C LEU A 100 2.64 11.61 12.72
N VAL A 101 3.44 11.66 11.67
CA VAL A 101 3.81 10.45 10.91
C VAL A 101 4.68 9.52 11.78
N ALA A 102 5.57 10.08 12.60
CA ALA A 102 6.43 9.31 13.49
C ALA A 102 5.63 8.52 14.53
N THR A 103 4.61 9.13 15.14
CA THR A 103 3.74 8.45 16.12
C THR A 103 2.87 7.36 15.49
N ILE A 104 2.38 7.56 14.26
CA ILE A 104 1.69 6.52 13.48
C ILE A 104 2.61 5.32 13.23
N GLY A 105 3.88 5.59 12.90
CA GLY A 105 4.87 4.53 12.71
C GLY A 105 5.09 3.70 13.98
N VAL A 106 5.25 4.34 15.14
CA VAL A 106 5.42 3.64 16.43
C VAL A 106 4.19 2.78 16.75
N GLY A 107 2.98 3.33 16.55
CA GLY A 107 1.74 2.57 16.74
C GLY A 107 1.65 1.34 15.82
N SER A 108 2.12 1.45 14.58
CA SER A 108 2.13 0.33 13.63
C SER A 108 3.14 -0.76 14.00
N ILE A 109 4.29 -0.40 14.58
CA ILE A 109 5.25 -1.37 15.12
C ILE A 109 4.60 -2.18 16.24
N ILE A 110 3.96 -1.50 17.19
CA ILE A 110 3.27 -2.14 18.32
C ILE A 110 2.15 -3.06 17.80
N ALA A 111 1.35 -2.60 16.84
CA ALA A 111 0.31 -3.42 16.23
C ALA A 111 0.87 -4.69 15.58
N GLY A 112 2.02 -4.60 14.92
CA GLY A 112 2.68 -5.76 14.33
C GLY A 112 3.25 -6.77 15.33
N TYR A 113 3.48 -6.36 16.59
CA TYR A 113 3.81 -7.30 17.68
C TYR A 113 2.56 -7.93 18.31
N ILE A 114 1.43 -7.18 18.41
CA ILE A 114 0.17 -7.67 18.99
C ILE A 114 -0.59 -8.59 18.03
N TYR A 115 -0.53 -8.31 16.72
CA TYR A 115 -1.13 -9.13 15.67
C TYR A 115 -0.03 -9.83 14.86
N PRO A 116 0.63 -10.85 15.44
CA PRO A 116 1.67 -11.57 14.75
C PRO A 116 1.06 -12.34 13.57
N ASN A 117 1.78 -12.27 12.46
CA ASN A 117 1.33 -12.78 11.18
C ASN A 117 1.63 -14.27 10.96
N GLU A 118 2.35 -14.87 11.90
CA GLU A 118 2.85 -16.24 11.85
C GLU A 118 1.72 -17.27 11.72
N SER A 119 0.53 -16.98 12.28
CA SER A 119 -0.63 -17.87 12.16
C SER A 119 -1.06 -18.11 10.72
N ALA A 120 -0.91 -17.12 9.83
CA ALA A 120 -1.29 -17.25 8.42
C ALA A 120 -0.25 -18.07 7.62
N GLU A 121 1.03 -17.94 7.97
CA GLU A 121 2.11 -18.70 7.33
C GLU A 121 2.09 -20.18 7.74
N ILE A 122 1.84 -20.48 9.02
CA ILE A 122 1.73 -21.86 9.50
C ILE A 122 0.51 -22.56 8.90
N THR A 123 -0.65 -21.90 8.85
CA THR A 123 -1.86 -22.47 8.25
C THR A 123 -1.62 -22.83 6.77
N LYS A 124 -0.93 -21.96 6.03
CA LYS A 124 -0.61 -22.21 4.62
C LYS A 124 0.37 -23.37 4.45
N ALA A 125 1.39 -23.47 5.30
CA ALA A 125 2.32 -24.60 5.30
C ALA A 125 1.60 -25.92 5.59
N VAL A 126 0.66 -25.95 6.55
CA VAL A 126 -0.15 -27.14 6.86
C VAL A 126 -1.04 -27.53 5.68
N GLU A 127 -1.72 -26.58 5.05
CA GLU A 127 -2.58 -26.81 3.88
C GLU A 127 -1.77 -27.38 2.68
N ASP A 128 -0.55 -26.89 2.46
CA ASP A 128 0.37 -27.41 1.44
C ASP A 128 0.90 -28.82 1.80
N PHE A 129 1.01 -29.17 3.09
CA PHE A 129 1.33 -30.53 3.55
C PHE A 129 0.15 -31.49 3.41
N GLU A 130 -1.10 -31.04 3.61
CA GLU A 130 -2.31 -31.88 3.47
C GLU A 130 -2.68 -32.17 2.01
N LYS A 131 -2.34 -31.26 1.08
CA LYS A 131 -2.56 -31.45 -0.36
C LYS A 131 -1.53 -32.38 -1.03
N LYS A 132 -0.47 -32.79 -0.32
CA LYS A 132 0.62 -33.64 -0.83
C LYS A 132 0.49 -35.09 -0.37
#